data_AF-A0A661Z593-F1
#
_entry.id   AF-A0A661Z593-F1
#
_cell.length_a   1.000
_cell.length_b   1.000
_cell.length_c   1.000
_cell.angle_alpha   90.00
_cell.angle_beta   90.00
_cell.angle_gamma   90.00
#
_symmetry.space_group_name_H-M   'P 1'
#
loop_
_entity.id
_entity.type
_entity.pdbx_description
1 polymer ?
#
loop_
_entity_poly.entity_id
_entity_poly.type
_entity_poly.pdbx_seq_one_letter_code
_entity_poly.pdbx_strand_id
1 'polypeptide(L)'
;NYKVAYSKLKNYYKLKEKLTGIEQKIKLNGIETRYLVAEKEHKINILSLKDKMNTKKLWTLWLFITVLIFMLLGLFLFLRLKQKQNKLNMLKMRRSIENYITQIEEVKEQNIELIKQKEDNIIEQVKKFGLTEREEKILILISKGYTNNEIAEKMFVSINTIKTHTKNIFIKLNVRNRTEAAKKAQNQ
;
A
#
# COMPACT_ATOMS: atom_id res chain seq x y z
N ASN A 1 19.11 -66.36 25.52
CA ASN A 1 17.85 -66.61 24.79
C ASN A 1 16.98 -67.56 25.62
N TYR A 2 16.02 -67.04 26.38
CA TYR A 2 15.22 -67.79 27.37
C TYR A 2 14.54 -69.05 26.79
N LYS A 3 14.12 -68.98 25.52
CA LYS A 3 13.55 -70.10 24.76
C LYS A 3 14.52 -71.29 24.62
N VAL A 4 15.80 -71.01 24.36
CA VAL A 4 16.86 -72.02 24.21
C VAL A 4 17.18 -72.68 25.55
N ALA A 5 17.26 -71.87 26.61
CA ALA A 5 17.50 -72.37 27.97
C ALA A 5 16.34 -73.26 28.46
N TYR A 6 15.08 -72.83 28.25
CA TYR A 6 13.90 -73.62 28.56
C TYR A 6 13.85 -74.93 27.77
N SER A 7 14.15 -74.91 26.46
CA SER A 7 14.20 -76.12 25.62
C SER A 7 15.22 -77.14 26.13
N LYS A 8 16.44 -76.71 26.47
CA LYS A 8 17.48 -77.59 27.05
C LYS A 8 17.05 -78.18 28.40
N LEU A 9 16.47 -77.34 29.26
CA LEU A 9 16.01 -77.74 30.60
C LEU A 9 14.84 -78.72 30.51
N LYS A 10 13.84 -78.44 29.65
CA LYS A 10 12.69 -79.31 29.37
C LYS A 10 13.14 -80.70 28.92
N ASN A 11 14.13 -80.79 28.02
CA ASN A 11 14.67 -82.05 27.53
C ASN A 11 15.38 -82.87 28.62
N TYR A 12 16.17 -82.23 29.50
CA TYR A 12 16.82 -82.91 30.63
C TYR A 12 15.80 -83.54 31.59
N TYR A 13 14.78 -82.77 31.99
CA TYR A 13 13.75 -83.25 32.92
C TYR A 13 12.86 -84.33 32.30
N LYS A 14 12.55 -84.24 31.00
CA LYS A 14 11.81 -85.26 30.25
C LYS A 14 12.58 -86.59 30.13
N LEU A 15 13.91 -86.54 29.99
CA LEU A 15 14.75 -87.74 29.97
C LEU A 15 14.80 -88.40 31.35
N LYS A 16 14.85 -87.59 32.41
CA LYS A 16 14.91 -88.04 33.82
C LYS A 16 13.57 -88.57 34.36
N GLU A 17 12.45 -88.06 33.86
CA GLU A 17 11.09 -88.54 34.16
C GLU A 17 10.91 -90.03 33.84
N LYS A 18 11.53 -90.52 32.75
CA LYS A 18 11.54 -91.95 32.39
C LYS A 18 12.19 -92.86 33.44
N LEU A 19 12.94 -92.29 34.39
CA LEU A 19 13.67 -93.00 35.44
C LEU A 19 13.04 -92.81 36.83
N THR A 20 12.35 -91.69 37.10
CA THR A 20 11.71 -91.35 38.40
C THR A 20 10.46 -90.45 38.18
N GLY A 21 9.27 -91.04 38.07
CA GLY A 21 8.13 -90.44 37.34
C GLY A 21 7.36 -89.25 37.95
N ILE A 22 7.28 -89.08 39.28
CA ILE A 22 6.35 -88.08 39.88
C ILE A 22 7.04 -86.73 40.17
N GLU A 23 8.21 -86.75 40.83
CA GLU A 23 8.91 -85.52 41.24
C GLU A 23 9.39 -84.69 40.04
N GLN A 24 9.81 -85.35 38.95
CA GLN A 24 10.28 -84.67 37.75
C GLN A 24 9.13 -83.95 37.03
N LYS A 25 7.92 -84.51 37.04
CA LYS A 25 6.73 -83.90 36.44
C LYS A 25 6.34 -82.59 37.14
N ILE A 26 6.40 -82.56 38.47
CA ILE A 26 6.15 -81.34 39.26
C ILE A 26 7.20 -80.27 38.93
N LYS A 27 8.49 -80.66 38.86
CA LYS A 27 9.58 -79.75 38.47
C LYS A 27 9.41 -79.21 37.05
N LEU A 28 9.02 -80.06 36.10
CA LEU A 28 8.77 -79.69 34.71
C LEU A 28 7.64 -78.67 34.57
N ASN A 29 6.52 -78.91 35.25
CA ASN A 29 5.38 -77.98 35.27
C ASN A 29 5.81 -76.63 35.87
N GLY A 30 6.55 -76.62 36.98
CA GLY A 30 7.05 -75.38 37.59
C GLY A 30 8.06 -74.61 36.72
N ILE A 31 8.80 -75.30 35.84
CA ILE A 31 9.68 -74.68 34.85
C ILE A 31 8.86 -74.09 33.70
N GLU A 32 7.83 -74.80 33.24
CA GLU A 32 6.92 -74.32 32.20
C GLU A 32 6.13 -73.09 32.62
N THR A 33 5.56 -73.07 33.83
CA THR A 33 4.88 -71.88 34.37
C THR A 33 5.84 -70.69 34.44
N ARG A 34 7.07 -70.87 34.94
CA ARG A 34 8.06 -69.79 35.02
C ARG A 34 8.49 -69.27 33.65
N TYR A 35 8.67 -70.15 32.67
CA TYR A 35 8.95 -69.74 31.30
C TYR A 35 7.81 -68.92 30.70
N LEU A 36 6.57 -69.38 30.85
CA LEU A 36 5.38 -68.69 30.34
C LEU A 36 5.18 -67.31 31.00
N VAL A 37 5.45 -67.20 32.30
CA VAL A 37 5.40 -65.91 33.02
C VAL A 37 6.46 -64.96 32.47
N ALA A 38 7.72 -65.40 32.37
CA ALA A 38 8.81 -64.56 31.84
C ALA A 38 8.57 -64.11 30.38
N GLU A 39 7.99 -64.97 29.54
CA GLU A 39 7.62 -64.61 28.17
C GLU A 39 6.53 -63.52 28.13
N LYS A 40 5.50 -63.65 28.97
CA LYS A 40 4.45 -62.63 29.11
C LYS A 40 5.00 -61.30 29.63
N GLU A 41 5.83 -61.33 30.67
CA GLU A 41 6.48 -60.13 31.22
C GLU A 41 7.34 -59.42 30.17
N HIS A 42 8.14 -60.17 29.41
CA HIS A 42 8.95 -59.62 28.33
C HIS A 42 8.07 -58.95 27.25
N LYS A 43 6.95 -59.58 26.88
CA LYS A 43 5.98 -59.00 25.93
C LYS A 43 5.35 -57.72 26.47
N ILE A 44 4.95 -57.70 27.75
CA ILE A 44 4.42 -56.51 28.42
C ILE A 44 5.46 -55.38 28.43
N ASN A 45 6.72 -55.69 28.73
CA ASN A 45 7.80 -54.72 28.71
C ASN A 45 7.99 -54.11 27.31
N ILE A 46 8.04 -54.92 26.25
CA ILE A 46 8.13 -54.40 24.88
C ILE A 46 6.93 -53.53 24.52
N LEU A 47 5.71 -53.98 24.85
CA LEU A 47 4.49 -53.22 24.57
C LEU A 47 4.49 -51.88 25.33
N SER A 48 4.86 -51.87 26.61
CA SER A 48 4.95 -50.65 27.41
C SER A 48 6.04 -49.69 26.90
N LEU A 49 7.17 -50.20 26.42
CA LEU A 49 8.22 -49.39 25.79
C LEU A 49 7.73 -48.77 24.48
N LYS A 50 7.01 -49.54 23.66
CA LYS A 50 6.41 -49.06 22.41
C LYS A 50 5.35 -47.99 22.67
N ASP A 51 4.51 -48.18 23.69
CA ASP A 51 3.50 -47.21 24.10
C ASP A 51 4.13 -45.91 24.63
N LYS A 52 5.15 -46.01 25.49
CA LYS A 52 5.96 -44.87 25.95
C LYS A 52 6.62 -44.12 24.79
N MET A 53 7.06 -44.82 23.75
CA MET A 53 7.65 -44.19 22.56
C MET A 53 6.57 -43.48 21.72
N ASN A 54 5.41 -44.10 21.52
CA ASN A 54 4.30 -43.51 20.77
C ASN A 54 3.72 -42.28 21.48
N THR A 55 3.52 -42.34 22.79
CA THR A 55 3.03 -41.20 23.59
C THR A 55 4.00 -40.01 23.51
N LYS A 56 5.31 -40.24 23.62
CA LYS A 56 6.33 -39.19 23.41
C LYS A 56 6.26 -38.56 22.02
N LYS A 57 6.14 -39.36 20.96
CA LYS A 57 6.00 -38.84 19.58
C LYS A 57 4.76 -37.97 19.42
N LEU A 58 3.62 -38.41 19.94
CA LEU A 58 2.36 -37.65 19.89
C LEU A 58 2.49 -36.31 20.63
N TRP A 59 3.08 -36.31 21.84
CA TRP A 59 3.34 -35.09 22.59
C TRP A 59 4.24 -34.11 21.85
N THR A 60 5.32 -34.57 21.21
CA THR A 60 6.18 -33.69 20.41
C THR A 60 5.47 -33.10 19.20
N LEU A 61 4.62 -33.88 18.52
CA LEU A 61 3.84 -33.39 17.38
C LEU A 61 2.87 -32.28 17.81
N TRP A 62 2.17 -32.47 18.92
CA TRP A 62 1.29 -31.45 19.49
C TRP A 62 2.05 -30.17 19.86
N LEU A 63 3.27 -30.29 20.40
CA LEU A 63 4.11 -29.14 20.70
C LEU A 63 4.50 -28.34 19.44
N PHE A 64 4.81 -29.01 18.33
CA PHE A 64 5.06 -28.30 17.07
C PHE A 64 3.81 -27.59 16.55
N ILE A 65 2.65 -28.23 16.65
CA ILE A 65 1.37 -27.64 16.22
C ILE A 65 1.05 -26.40 17.04
N THR A 66 1.21 -26.42 18.36
CA THR A 66 0.94 -25.24 19.20
C THR A 66 1.88 -24.09 18.86
N VAL A 67 3.17 -24.35 18.69
CA VAL A 67 4.15 -23.33 18.26
C VAL A 67 3.77 -22.74 16.90
N LEU A 68 3.37 -23.58 15.94
CA LEU A 68 2.91 -23.12 14.62
C LEU A 68 1.66 -22.22 14.74
N ILE A 69 0.69 -22.60 15.58
CA ILE A 69 -0.52 -21.80 15.82
C ILE A 69 -0.16 -20.44 16.42
N PHE A 70 0.72 -20.39 17.42
CA PHE A 70 1.17 -19.13 18.01
C PHE A 70 1.93 -18.26 17.01
N MET A 71 2.76 -18.87 16.15
CA MET A 71 3.48 -18.16 15.09
C MET A 71 2.51 -17.56 14.06
N LEU A 72 1.50 -18.32 13.63
CA LEU A 72 0.46 -17.85 12.71
C LEU A 72 -0.41 -16.77 13.34
N LEU A 73 -0.76 -16.92 14.62
CA LEU A 73 -1.54 -15.92 15.36
C LEU A 73 -0.76 -14.62 15.54
N GLY A 74 0.54 -14.72 15.86
CA GLY A 74 1.46 -13.59 15.90
C GLY A 74 1.58 -12.89 14.54
N LEU A 75 1.76 -13.66 13.45
CA LEU A 75 1.78 -13.13 12.09
C LEU A 75 0.47 -12.42 11.73
N PHE A 76 -0.67 -13.03 12.06
CA PHE A 76 -1.99 -12.44 11.83
C PHE A 76 -2.16 -11.12 12.57
N LEU A 77 -1.79 -11.06 13.86
CA LEU A 77 -1.83 -9.83 14.65
C LEU A 77 -0.89 -8.77 14.08
N PHE A 78 0.32 -9.16 13.69
CA PHE A 78 1.28 -8.26 13.04
C PHE A 78 0.72 -7.65 11.76
N LEU A 79 0.14 -8.47 10.88
CA LEU A 79 -0.49 -8.01 9.64
C LEU A 79 -1.67 -7.07 9.93
N ARG A 80 -2.53 -7.41 10.90
CA ARG A 80 -3.65 -6.56 11.35
C ARG A 80 -3.17 -5.19 11.83
N LEU A 81 -2.11 -5.15 12.64
CA LEU A 81 -1.54 -3.89 13.14
C LEU A 81 -0.95 -3.06 12.00
N LYS A 82 -0.17 -3.69 11.10
CA LYS A 82 0.40 -3.02 9.93
C LYS A 82 -0.69 -2.45 9.02
N GLN A 83 -1.78 -3.19 8.81
CA GLN A 83 -2.92 -2.73 8.02
C GLN A 83 -3.60 -1.50 8.63
N LYS A 84 -3.78 -1.47 9.96
CA LYS A 84 -4.33 -0.31 10.68
C LYS A 84 -3.43 0.92 10.55
N GLN A 85 -2.12 0.73 10.72
CA GLN A 85 -1.14 1.81 10.56
C GLN A 85 -1.14 2.38 9.14
N ASN A 86 -1.15 1.51 8.13
CA ASN A 86 -1.22 1.90 6.72
C ASN A 86 -2.50 2.70 6.43
N LYS A 87 -3.65 2.28 6.98
CA LYS A 87 -4.92 3.03 6.86
C LYS A 87 -4.81 4.44 7.44
N LEU A 88 -4.19 4.59 8.62
CA LEU A 88 -4.01 5.90 9.24
C LEU A 88 -3.09 6.81 8.41
N ASN A 89 -1.97 6.28 7.91
CA ASN A 89 -1.06 7.02 7.04
C ASN A 89 -1.78 7.49 5.76
N MET A 90 -2.63 6.64 5.18
CA MET A 90 -3.45 7.00 4.02
C MET A 90 -4.46 8.10 4.33
N LEU A 91 -5.09 8.11 5.50
CA LEU A 91 -6.02 9.17 5.91
C LEU A 91 -5.31 10.50 6.11
N LYS A 92 -4.11 10.49 6.72
CA LYS A 92 -3.27 11.68 6.85
C LYS A 92 -2.88 12.23 5.48
N MET A 93 -2.45 11.35 4.57
CA MET A 93 -2.11 11.74 3.19
C MET A 93 -3.31 12.34 2.46
N ARG A 94 -4.49 11.71 2.52
CA ARG A 94 -5.72 12.26 1.93
C ARG A 94 -6.00 13.67 2.44
N ARG A 95 -5.97 13.89 3.76
CA ARG A 95 -6.18 15.23 4.34
C ARG A 95 -5.15 16.25 3.85
N SER A 96 -3.87 15.86 3.76
CA SER A 96 -2.84 16.74 3.20
C SER A 96 -3.11 17.11 1.74
N ILE A 97 -3.55 16.15 0.92
CA ILE A 97 -3.92 16.40 -0.48
C ILE A 97 -5.10 17.37 -0.58
N GLU A 98 -6.16 17.16 0.20
CA GLU A 98 -7.33 18.05 0.21
C GLU A 98 -6.91 19.49 0.54
N ASN A 99 -6.07 19.68 1.56
CA ASN A 99 -5.57 21.00 1.91
C ASN A 99 -4.78 21.67 0.76
N TYR A 100 -3.95 20.91 0.03
CA TYR A 100 -3.23 21.45 -1.13
C TYR A 100 -4.17 21.80 -2.28
N ILE A 101 -5.19 20.98 -2.55
CA ILE A 101 -6.20 21.29 -3.57
C ILE A 101 -6.91 22.60 -3.24
N THR A 102 -7.37 22.76 -2.00
CA THR A 102 -8.03 24.00 -1.55
C THR A 102 -7.14 25.22 -1.73
N GLN A 103 -5.86 25.13 -1.38
CA GLN A 103 -4.91 26.25 -1.59
C GLN A 103 -4.73 26.59 -3.07
N ILE A 104 -4.66 25.59 -3.94
CA ILE A 104 -4.54 25.80 -5.39
C ILE A 104 -5.81 26.48 -5.94
N GLU A 105 -6.99 26.05 -5.48
CA GLU A 105 -8.27 26.64 -5.87
C GLU A 105 -8.37 28.11 -5.43
N GLU A 106 -7.98 28.41 -4.19
CA GLU A 106 -7.96 29.78 -3.65
C GLU A 106 -7.04 30.70 -4.47
N VAL A 107 -5.81 30.25 -4.75
CA VAL A 107 -4.85 31.02 -5.58
C VAL A 107 -5.38 31.20 -7.00
N LYS A 108 -6.06 30.19 -7.56
CA LYS A 108 -6.66 30.28 -8.89
C LYS A 108 -7.78 31.33 -8.92
N GLU A 109 -8.64 31.37 -7.91
CA GLU A 109 -9.70 32.37 -7.79
C GLU A 109 -9.13 33.78 -7.66
N GLN A 110 -8.13 33.96 -6.80
CA GLN A 110 -7.42 35.25 -6.65
C GLN A 110 -6.82 35.73 -7.97
N ASN A 111 -6.22 34.84 -8.76
CA ASN A 111 -5.66 35.18 -10.06
C ASN A 111 -6.73 35.59 -11.08
N ILE A 112 -7.88 34.91 -11.09
CA ILE A 112 -9.01 35.26 -11.97
C ILE A 112 -9.55 36.63 -11.61
N GLU A 113 -9.69 36.93 -10.32
CA GLU A 113 -10.16 38.23 -9.84
C GLU A 113 -9.18 39.35 -10.19
N LEU A 114 -7.87 39.11 -10.03
CA LEU A 114 -6.82 40.06 -10.42
C LEU A 114 -6.85 40.37 -11.92
N ILE A 115 -7.11 39.36 -12.76
CA ILE A 115 -7.23 39.57 -14.22
C ILE A 115 -8.45 40.43 -14.53
N LYS A 116 -9.61 40.15 -13.92
CA LYS A 116 -10.83 40.94 -14.12
C LYS A 116 -10.64 42.40 -13.69
N GLN A 117 -10.06 42.63 -12.52
CA GLN A 117 -9.78 43.99 -12.03
C GLN A 117 -8.84 44.75 -12.96
N LYS A 118 -7.83 44.09 -13.53
CA LYS A 118 -6.95 44.71 -14.53
C LYS A 118 -7.70 45.06 -15.81
N GLU A 119 -8.56 44.18 -16.29
CA GLU A 119 -9.37 44.45 -17.49
C GLU A 119 -10.35 45.62 -17.27
N ASP A 120 -11.05 45.63 -16.13
CA ASP A 120 -12.00 46.70 -15.79
C ASP A 120 -11.30 48.07 -15.62
N ASN A 121 -10.15 48.11 -14.97
CA ASN A 121 -9.36 49.33 -14.81
C ASN A 121 -8.84 49.85 -16.16
N ILE A 122 -8.37 48.97 -17.05
CA ILE A 122 -7.96 49.36 -18.41
C ILE A 122 -9.14 49.99 -19.17
N ILE A 123 -10.32 49.36 -19.12
CA ILE A 123 -11.52 49.85 -19.81
C ILE A 123 -11.97 51.20 -19.24
N GLU A 124 -11.97 51.37 -17.92
CA GLU A 124 -12.37 52.62 -17.27
C GLU A 124 -11.40 53.77 -17.55
N GLN A 125 -10.10 53.49 -17.54
CA GLN A 125 -9.08 54.49 -17.87
C GLN A 125 -9.14 54.92 -19.33
N VAL A 126 -9.37 54.00 -20.25
CA VAL A 126 -9.53 54.33 -21.67
C VAL A 126 -10.80 55.16 -21.90
N LYS A 127 -11.89 54.87 -21.19
CA LYS A 127 -13.10 55.72 -21.18
C LYS A 127 -12.83 57.14 -20.66
N LYS A 128 -11.96 57.31 -19.65
CA LYS A 128 -11.60 58.64 -19.09
C LYS A 128 -11.00 59.60 -20.13
N PHE A 129 -10.39 59.10 -21.19
CA PHE A 129 -9.84 59.92 -22.28
C PHE A 129 -10.87 60.30 -23.37
N GLY A 130 -12.16 59.96 -23.19
CA GLY A 130 -13.20 60.26 -24.19
C GLY A 130 -12.99 59.52 -25.51
N LEU A 131 -12.35 58.35 -25.45
CA LEU A 131 -12.12 57.50 -26.61
C LEU A 131 -13.44 56.81 -26.98
N THR A 132 -13.69 56.71 -28.28
CA THR A 132 -14.82 55.92 -28.79
C THR A 132 -14.52 54.43 -28.65
N GLU A 133 -15.53 53.56 -28.62
CA GLU A 133 -15.33 52.10 -28.53
C GLU A 133 -14.39 51.56 -29.61
N ARG A 134 -14.41 52.16 -30.81
CA ARG A 134 -13.52 51.80 -31.93
C ARG A 134 -12.07 52.19 -31.62
N GLU A 135 -11.86 53.37 -31.06
CA GLU A 135 -10.54 53.88 -30.68
C GLU A 135 -9.95 53.14 -29.47
N GLU A 136 -10.80 52.74 -28.52
CA GLU A 136 -10.43 51.90 -27.38
C GLU A 136 -9.87 50.54 -27.83
N LYS A 137 -10.61 49.84 -28.70
CA LYS A 137 -10.17 48.56 -29.28
C LYS A 137 -8.83 48.69 -30.01
N ILE A 138 -8.62 49.79 -30.72
CA ILE A 138 -7.36 50.08 -31.40
C ILE A 138 -6.24 50.33 -30.39
N LEU A 139 -6.47 51.12 -29.34
CA LEU A 139 -5.47 51.40 -28.30
C LEU A 139 -5.03 50.13 -27.55
N ILE A 140 -5.96 49.21 -27.25
CA ILE A 140 -5.65 47.91 -26.65
C ILE A 140 -4.74 47.07 -27.57
N LEU A 141 -4.95 47.12 -28.89
CA LEU A 141 -4.07 46.44 -29.83
C LEU A 141 -2.70 47.14 -29.96
N ILE A 142 -2.65 48.47 -29.82
CA ILE A 142 -1.38 49.23 -29.74
C ILE A 142 -0.58 48.80 -28.50
N SER A 143 -1.22 48.68 -27.32
CA SER A 143 -0.55 48.29 -26.08
C SER A 143 -0.05 46.84 -26.08
N LYS A 144 -0.66 45.97 -26.89
CA LYS A 144 -0.21 44.59 -27.15
C LYS A 144 0.92 44.48 -28.20
N GLY A 145 1.35 45.59 -28.78
CA GLY A 145 2.50 45.65 -29.70
C GLY A 145 2.20 45.35 -31.18
N TYR A 146 0.92 45.22 -31.57
CA TYR A 146 0.56 45.01 -32.98
C TYR A 146 0.98 46.19 -33.86
N THR A 147 1.16 46.01 -35.17
CA THR A 147 1.39 47.09 -36.15
C THR A 147 0.08 47.61 -36.74
N ASN A 148 0.09 48.77 -37.42
CA ASN A 148 -1.13 49.28 -38.05
C ASN A 148 -1.68 48.35 -39.14
N ASN A 149 -0.83 47.57 -39.81
CA ASN A 149 -1.25 46.59 -40.81
C ASN A 149 -1.95 45.41 -40.15
N GLU A 150 -1.36 44.86 -39.09
CA GLU A 150 -1.96 43.76 -38.32
C GLU A 150 -3.28 44.17 -37.65
N ILE A 151 -3.37 45.41 -37.16
CA ILE A 151 -4.61 45.96 -36.60
C ILE A 151 -5.68 46.09 -37.69
N ALA A 152 -5.31 46.56 -38.89
CA ALA A 152 -6.22 46.70 -40.02
C ALA A 152 -6.80 45.35 -40.43
N GLU A 153 -5.96 44.32 -40.50
CA GLU A 153 -6.35 42.94 -40.76
C GLU A 153 -7.30 42.40 -39.68
N LYS A 154 -6.93 42.54 -38.39
CA LYS A 154 -7.77 42.07 -37.26
C LYS A 154 -9.12 42.77 -37.16
N MET A 155 -9.18 44.04 -37.57
CA MET A 155 -10.39 44.86 -37.48
C MET A 155 -11.21 44.88 -38.78
N PHE A 156 -10.74 44.17 -39.83
CA PHE A 156 -11.33 44.13 -41.16
C PHE A 156 -11.59 45.52 -41.76
N VAL A 157 -10.60 46.41 -41.68
CA VAL A 157 -10.67 47.78 -42.22
C VAL A 157 -9.39 48.16 -42.95
N SER A 158 -9.42 49.27 -43.70
CA SER A 158 -8.21 49.75 -44.37
C SER A 158 -7.14 50.24 -43.39
N ILE A 159 -5.87 50.10 -43.77
CA ILE A 159 -4.73 50.66 -43.02
C ILE A 159 -4.90 52.17 -42.81
N ASN A 160 -5.47 52.88 -43.80
CA ASN A 160 -5.69 54.32 -43.71
C ASN A 160 -6.71 54.67 -42.62
N THR A 161 -7.77 53.86 -42.48
CA THR A 161 -8.75 53.98 -41.38
C THR A 161 -8.07 53.83 -40.02
N ILE A 162 -7.18 52.85 -39.87
CA ILE A 162 -6.40 52.69 -38.63
C ILE A 162 -5.49 53.90 -38.38
N LYS A 163 -4.78 54.40 -39.39
CA LYS A 163 -3.94 55.61 -39.27
C LYS A 163 -4.74 56.81 -38.73
N THR A 164 -5.93 57.04 -39.27
CA THR A 164 -6.83 58.12 -38.80
C THR A 164 -7.23 57.94 -37.34
N HIS A 165 -7.69 56.74 -36.95
CA HIS A 165 -8.03 56.47 -35.55
C HIS A 165 -6.82 56.61 -34.62
N THR A 166 -5.63 56.12 -35.00
CA THR A 166 -4.42 56.28 -34.19
C THR A 166 -4.02 57.74 -33.97
N LYS A 167 -4.23 58.60 -34.99
CA LYS A 167 -4.01 60.04 -34.84
C LYS A 167 -4.97 60.65 -33.82
N ASN A 168 -6.26 60.32 -33.90
CA ASN A 168 -7.26 60.80 -32.94
C ASN A 168 -6.99 60.31 -31.52
N ILE A 169 -6.58 59.05 -31.38
CA ILE A 169 -6.15 58.47 -30.10
C ILE A 169 -5.01 59.27 -29.50
N PHE A 170 -3.96 59.59 -30.28
CA PHE A 170 -2.81 60.34 -29.78
C PHE A 170 -3.19 61.74 -29.30
N ILE A 171 -4.10 62.40 -30.02
CA ILE A 171 -4.64 63.71 -29.63
C ILE A 171 -5.41 63.59 -28.31
N LYS A 172 -6.34 62.65 -28.21
CA LYS A 172 -7.18 62.44 -27.01
C LYS A 172 -6.38 61.99 -25.79
N LEU A 173 -5.33 61.20 -26.00
CA LEU A 173 -4.39 60.78 -24.95
C LEU A 173 -3.33 61.84 -24.64
N ASN A 174 -3.23 62.93 -25.41
CA ASN A 174 -2.18 63.94 -25.32
C ASN A 174 -0.76 63.32 -25.31
N VAL A 175 -0.48 62.48 -26.32
CA VAL A 175 0.81 61.80 -26.53
C VAL A 175 1.31 62.05 -27.94
N ARG A 176 2.63 61.93 -28.16
CA ARG A 176 3.26 62.30 -29.44
C ARG A 176 3.59 61.11 -30.32
N ASN A 177 3.75 59.92 -29.74
CA ASN A 177 4.17 58.74 -30.48
C ASN A 177 3.49 57.46 -29.97
N ARG A 178 3.58 56.41 -30.79
CA ARG A 178 2.99 55.10 -30.50
C ARG A 178 3.51 54.51 -29.20
N THR A 179 4.81 54.67 -28.93
CA THR A 179 5.45 54.13 -27.72
C THR A 179 4.91 54.80 -26.46
N GLU A 180 4.70 56.12 -26.49
CA GLU A 180 4.03 56.86 -25.42
C GLU A 180 2.57 56.45 -25.27
N ALA A 181 1.84 56.26 -26.37
CA ALA A 181 0.46 55.76 -26.32
C ALA A 181 0.39 54.35 -25.72
N ALA A 182 1.30 53.45 -26.12
CA ALA A 182 1.40 52.10 -25.60
C ALA A 182 1.79 52.10 -24.11
N LYS A 183 2.77 52.92 -23.72
CA LYS A 183 3.15 53.10 -22.31
C LYS A 183 2.00 53.68 -21.50
N LYS A 184 1.27 54.66 -22.02
CA LYS A 184 0.14 55.27 -21.29
C LYS A 184 -1.02 54.31 -21.11
N ALA A 185 -1.19 53.36 -22.04
CA ALA A 185 -2.13 52.25 -21.92
C ALA A 185 -1.62 51.06 -21.08
N GLN A 186 -0.33 51.02 -20.69
CA GLN A 186 0.29 49.96 -19.88
C GLN A 186 0.65 50.40 -18.45
N ASN A 187 1.03 51.67 -18.26
CA ASN A 187 1.52 52.27 -17.02
C ASN A 187 0.43 53.02 -16.24
N GLN A 188 -0.83 52.79 -16.57
CA GLN A 188 -1.96 53.24 -15.76
C GLN A 188 -2.80 52.01 -15.42
#